data_AF-A0A3R7IGU6-F1
#
_entry.id   AF-A0A3R7IGU6-F1
#
_cell.length_a   1.000
_cell.length_b   1.000
_cell.length_c   1.000
_cell.angle_alpha   90.00
_cell.angle_beta   90.00
_cell.angle_gamma   90.00
#
_symmetry.space_group_name_H-M   'P 1'
#
loop_
_entity.id
_entity.type
_entity.pdbx_description
1 polymer ?
#
loop_
_entity_poly.entity_id
_entity_poly.type
_entity_poly.pdbx_seq_one_letter_code
_entity_poly.pdbx_strand_id
1 'polypeptide(L)' 'MTGEDDTKLSKIEKEAYIYIKKLGEVMTMNLPYRLRGAIPNLKNKGLVEVYKKYTSPWSSRKIKFVRVKSG' A
#
# COMPACT_ATOMS: atom_id res chain seq x y z
N MET A 1 8.04 -18.06 12.83
CA MET A 1 7.16 -18.14 11.65
C MET A 1 6.76 -16.70 11.33
N THR A 2 7.11 -16.05 10.23
CA THR A 2 7.80 -16.32 8.96
C THR A 2 7.97 -14.89 8.37
N GLY A 3 8.99 -14.48 7.62
CA GLY A 3 10.02 -15.22 6.92
C GLY A 3 10.99 -14.28 6.23
N GLU A 4 11.99 -14.93 5.66
CA GLU A 4 13.04 -14.47 4.76
C GLU A 4 12.53 -13.87 3.43
N ASP A 5 11.46 -13.08 3.42
CA ASP A 5 10.98 -12.38 2.20
C ASP A 5 11.56 -10.95 2.05
N ASP A 6 12.48 -10.54 2.94
CA ASP A 6 13.19 -9.26 2.79
C ASP A 6 14.16 -9.24 1.59
N THR A 7 14.45 -10.40 0.99
CA THR A 7 15.48 -10.56 -0.04
C THR A 7 15.02 -10.35 -1.49
N LYS A 8 13.72 -10.17 -1.78
CA LYS A 8 13.21 -9.96 -3.17
C LYS A 8 12.32 -8.73 -3.38
N LEU A 9 12.47 -7.71 -2.54
CA LEU A 9 11.91 -6.39 -2.85
C LEU A 9 12.97 -5.52 -3.52
N SER A 10 12.62 -4.95 -4.68
CA SER A 10 13.39 -3.88 -5.29
C SER A 10 13.45 -2.66 -4.35
N LYS A 11 14.42 -1.76 -4.57
CA LYS A 11 14.55 -0.54 -3.75
C LYS A 11 13.25 0.26 -3.68
N ILE A 12 12.55 0.40 -4.81
CA ILE A 12 11.28 1.14 -4.88
C ILE A 12 10.17 0.42 -4.11
N GLU A 13 10.10 -0.91 -4.18
CA GLU A 13 9.12 -1.69 -3.41
C GLU A 13 9.39 -1.59 -1.90
N LYS A 14 10.66 -1.66 -1.47
CA LYS A 14 11.03 -1.47 -0.06
C LYS A 14 10.65 -0.08 0.42
N GLU A 15 10.98 0.96 -0.34
CA GLU A 15 10.63 2.34 -0.02
C GLU A 15 9.11 2.53 0.09
N ALA A 16 8.35 2.02 -0.89
CA ALA A 16 6.90 2.10 -0.87
C ALA A 16 6.29 1.37 0.34
N TYR A 17 6.78 0.16 0.64
CA TYR A 17 6.34 -0.61 1.79
C TYR A 17 6.61 0.12 3.11
N ILE A 18 7.83 0.61 3.31
CA ILE A 18 8.20 1.38 4.52
C ILE A 18 7.36 2.65 4.64
N TYR A 19 7.14 3.36 3.53
CA TYR A 19 6.31 4.57 3.51
C TYR A 19 4.87 4.29 3.95
N ILE A 20 4.25 3.25 3.39
CA ILE A 20 2.89 2.82 3.76
C ILE A 20 2.86 2.34 5.21
N LYS A 21 3.86 1.56 5.65
CA LYS A 21 3.95 1.06 7.03
C LYS A 21 4.02 2.18 8.06
N LYS A 22 4.78 3.24 7.78
CA LYS A 22 4.92 4.40 8.68
C LYS A 22 3.62 5.19 8.83
N LEU A 23 2.83 5.28 7.77
CA LEU A 23 1.56 6.03 7.76
C LEU A 23 0.34 5.17 8.14
N GLY A 24 0.49 3.84 8.15
CA GLY A 24 -0.57 2.87 8.40
C GLY A 24 -1.51 2.71 7.20
N GLU A 25 -2.25 3.77 6.87
CA GLU A 25 -3.22 3.81 5.78
C GLU A 25 -3.01 5.06 4.92
N VAL A 26 -2.95 4.89 3.59
CA VAL A 26 -2.65 6.00 2.67
C VAL A 26 -3.60 5.97 1.48
N MET A 27 -4.16 7.12 1.10
CA MET A 27 -4.85 7.25 -0.19
C MET A 27 -3.85 7.04 -1.32
N THR A 28 -4.20 6.23 -2.34
CA THR A 28 -3.25 5.96 -3.45
C THR A 28 -2.84 7.22 -4.20
N MET A 29 -3.66 8.28 -4.20
CA MET A 29 -3.34 9.58 -4.76
C MET A 29 -2.36 10.40 -3.90
N ASN A 30 -2.25 10.14 -2.60
CA ASN A 30 -1.29 10.84 -1.73
C ASN A 30 0.10 10.19 -1.76
N LEU A 31 0.22 8.99 -2.30
CA LEU A 31 1.53 8.39 -2.55
C LEU A 31 2.29 9.16 -3.63
N PRO A 32 3.61 9.41 -3.43
CA PRO A 32 4.49 9.92 -4.46
C PRO A 32 4.37 9.12 -5.75
N TYR A 33 4.31 9.79 -6.91
CA TYR A 33 4.09 9.15 -8.21
C TYR A 33 5.05 7.96 -8.46
N ARG A 34 6.34 8.16 -8.11
CA ARG A 34 7.39 7.13 -8.23
C ARG A 34 7.13 5.84 -7.43
N LEU A 35 6.37 5.92 -6.33
CA LEU A 35 6.08 4.77 -5.46
C LEU A 35 4.79 4.05 -5.85
N ARG A 36 3.89 4.71 -6.60
CA ARG A 36 2.61 4.12 -6.99
C ARG A 36 2.76 2.86 -7.85
N GLY A 37 3.81 2.80 -8.68
CA GLY A 37 4.12 1.64 -9.52
C GLY A 37 4.47 0.37 -8.71
N ALA A 38 4.92 0.51 -7.46
CA ALA A 38 5.21 -0.62 -6.60
C ALA A 38 3.95 -1.23 -5.95
N ILE A 39 2.83 -0.50 -5.89
CA ILE A 39 1.61 -0.94 -5.18
C ILE A 39 1.06 -2.26 -5.75
N PRO A 40 0.92 -2.44 -7.09
CA PRO A 40 0.45 -3.71 -7.64
C PRO A 40 1.36 -4.89 -7.28
N ASN A 41 2.68 -4.71 -7.34
CA ASN A 41 3.64 -5.77 -7.01
C ASN A 41 3.59 -6.14 -5.52
N LEU A 42 3.57 -5.14 -4.64
CA LEU A 42 3.43 -5.35 -3.19
C LEU A 42 2.11 -6.05 -2.84
N LYS A 43 1.01 -5.71 -3.53
CA LYS A 43 -0.28 -6.37 -3.37
C LYS A 43 -0.21 -7.83 -3.81
N ASN A 44 0.38 -8.11 -4.97
CA ASN A 44 0.54 -9.47 -5.49
C ASN A 44 1.42 -10.34 -4.59
N LYS A 45 2.42 -9.72 -3.93
CA LYS A 45 3.25 -10.36 -2.89
C LYS A 45 2.54 -10.51 -1.54
N GLY A 46 1.30 -10.03 -1.41
CA GLY A 46 0.51 -10.13 -0.17
C GLY A 46 0.96 -9.20 0.97
N LEU A 47 1.87 -8.27 0.71
CA LEU A 47 2.45 -7.38 1.73
C LEU A 47 1.55 -6.18 2.05
N VAL A 48 0.75 -5.76 1.08
CA VAL A 48 -0.21 -4.67 1.24
C VAL A 48 -1.57 -5.09 0.68
N GLU A 49 -2.61 -4.44 1.15
CA GLU A 49 -3.93 -4.57 0.58
C GLU A 49 -4.42 -3.22 0.04
N VAL A 50 -5.20 -3.30 -1.05
CA VAL A 50 -5.79 -2.13 -1.71
C VAL A 50 -7.29 -2.29 -1.69
N TYR A 51 -7.99 -1.29 -1.16
CA TYR A 51 -9.44 -1.30 -1.02
C TYR A 51 -10.01 0.10 -1.28
N LYS A 52 -11.33 0.20 -1.29
CA LYS A 52 -12.05 1.45 -1.54
C LYS A 52 -13.01 1.74 -0.39
N LYS A 53 -12.98 2.96 0.15
CA LYS A 53 -13.95 3.42 1.15
C LYS A 53 -14.45 4.82 0.84
N TYR A 54 -15.63 5.16 1.37
CA TYR A 54 -16.09 6.54 1.41
C TYR A 54 -15.28 7.31 2.46
N THR A 55 -14.89 8.54 2.14
CA THR A 55 -14.20 9.42 3.08
C THR A 55 -15.17 10.23 3.93
N SER A 56 -16.42 10.33 3.51
CA SER A 56 -17.51 10.98 4.24
C SER A 56 -18.85 10.32 3.89
N PRO A 57 -19.85 10.35 4.81
CA PRO A 57 -21.17 9.77 4.56
C PRO A 57 -21.91 10.35 3.35
N TRP A 58 -21.59 11.59 2.98
CA TRP A 58 -22.22 12.33 1.88
C TRP A 58 -21.46 12.20 0.56
N SER A 59 -20.30 11.54 0.54
CA SER A 59 -19.54 11.36 -0.69
C SER A 59 -20.21 10.31 -1.57
N SER A 60 -20.51 10.66 -2.83
CA SER A 60 -20.92 9.68 -3.85
C SER A 60 -19.74 8.86 -4.38
N ARG A 61 -18.49 9.24 -4.07
CA ARG A 61 -17.27 8.64 -4.61
C ARG A 61 -16.49 7.88 -3.54
N LYS A 62 -16.19 6.61 -3.85
CA LYS A 62 -15.22 5.81 -3.08
C LYS A 62 -13.79 6.15 -3.52
N ILE A 63 -12.90 6.37 -2.55
CA ILE A 63 -11.48 6.63 -2.77
C ILE A 63 -10.68 5.35 -2.53
N LYS A 64 -9.62 5.14 -3.32
CA LYS A 64 -8.70 4.00 -3.15
C LYS A 64 -7.70 4.29 -2.04
N PHE A 65 -7.56 3.34 -1.14
CA PHE A 65 -6.58 3.33 -0.06
C PHE A 65 -5.69 2.10 -0.17
N VAL A 66 -4.50 2.20 0.41
CA VAL A 66 -3.56 1.11 0.60
C VAL A 66 -3.11 1.10 2.05
N ARG A 67 -2.98 -0.10 2.63
CA ARG A 67 -2.40 -0.32 3.96
C ARG A 67 -1.56 -1.59 3.97
N VAL A 68 -0.63 -1.69 4.92
CA VAL A 68 0.10 -2.95 5.15
C VAL A 68 -0.89 -4.03 5.56
N LYS A 69 -0.78 -5.20 4.94
CA LYS A 69 -1.57 -6.36 5.36
C LYS A 69 -0.94 -6.87 6.65
N SER A 70 -1.65 -6.69 7.76
CA SER A 70 -1.26 -7.34 9.00
C SER A 70 -1.63 -8.81 8.86
N GLY A 71 -0.62 -9.68 8.81
CA GLY A 71 -0.80 -11.13 8.81
C GLY A 71 -1.26 -11.64 10.15
#